data_AF-A0A7S2NTX3-F1
#
_entry.id   AF-A0A7S2NTX3-F1
#
_cell.length_a   1.000
_cell.length_b   1.000
_cell.length_c   1.000
_cell.angle_alpha   90.00
_cell.angle_beta   90.00
_cell.angle_gamma   90.00
#
_symmetry.space_group_name_H-M   'P 1'
#
loop_
_entity.id
_entity.type
_entity.pdbx_description
1 polymer ?
#
loop_
_entity_poly.entity_id
_entity_poly.type
_entity_poly.pdbx_seq_one_letter_code
_entity_poly.pdbx_strand_id
1 'polypeptide(L)'
;MLGSTGAFLLVNLVYNYLMAICVDPGLPPAYDDGADAALEADGAAPRQCHKCSRLKPPRAHHCSVCKRCVLKMDHHCPWINNCVGFHNYRYFCLFLLYLAACCLFVVIAFWRAFW
;
A
#
# COMPACT_ATOMS: atom_id res chain seq x y z
N MET A 1 -20.88 -4.85 -24.80
CA MET A 1 -20.99 -4.31 -23.42
C MET A 1 -20.19 -5.13 -22.41
N LEU A 2 -20.34 -6.46 -22.33
CA LEU A 2 -19.49 -7.28 -21.42
C LEU A 2 -17.98 -7.13 -21.69
N GLY A 3 -17.55 -7.13 -22.96
CA GLY A 3 -16.13 -7.05 -23.30
C GLY A 3 -15.44 -5.75 -22.86
N SER A 4 -16.11 -4.60 -23.04
CA SER A 4 -15.58 -3.30 -22.64
C SER A 4 -15.52 -3.14 -21.12
N THR A 5 -16.54 -3.61 -20.40
CA THR A 5 -16.55 -3.59 -18.93
C THR A 5 -15.49 -4.53 -18.35
N GLY A 6 -15.37 -5.74 -18.88
CA GLY A 6 -14.33 -6.68 -18.47
C GLY A 6 -12.92 -6.15 -18.71
N ALA A 7 -12.67 -5.55 -19.88
CA ALA A 7 -11.39 -4.92 -20.19
C ALA A 7 -11.06 -3.76 -19.23
N PHE A 8 -12.03 -2.89 -18.93
CA PHE A 8 -11.85 -1.80 -17.97
C PHE A 8 -11.47 -2.31 -16.57
N LEU A 9 -12.17 -3.33 -16.07
CA LEU A 9 -11.89 -3.93 -14.77
C LEU A 9 -10.50 -4.58 -14.76
N LEU A 10 -10.14 -5.32 -15.81
CA LEU A 10 -8.84 -5.98 -15.92
C LEU A 10 -7.69 -4.97 -15.99
N VAL A 11 -7.81 -3.91 -16.78
CA VAL A 11 -6.79 -2.86 -16.88
C VAL A 11 -6.57 -2.20 -15.53
N ASN A 12 -7.64 -1.86 -14.80
CA ASN A 12 -7.53 -1.25 -13.48
C ASN A 12 -6.97 -2.22 -12.43
N LEU A 13 -7.35 -3.50 -12.47
CA LEU A 13 -6.81 -4.54 -11.61
C LEU A 13 -5.28 -4.64 -11.78
N VAL A 14 -4.84 -4.81 -13.03
CA VAL A 14 -3.41 -4.97 -13.35
C VAL A 14 -2.65 -3.69 -13.00
N TYR A 15 -3.15 -2.52 -13.38
CA TYR A 15 -2.50 -1.24 -13.08
C TYR A 15 -2.31 -1.05 -11.57
N ASN A 16 -3.37 -1.20 -10.77
CA ASN A 16 -3.27 -0.98 -9.33
C ASN A 16 -2.43 -2.06 -8.63
N TYR A 17 -2.45 -3.30 -9.12
CA TYR A 17 -1.55 -4.35 -8.61
C TYR A 17 -0.08 -4.00 -8.87
N LEU A 18 0.26 -3.60 -10.10
CA LEU A 18 1.61 -3.18 -10.47
C LEU A 18 2.05 -1.95 -9.67
N MET A 19 1.17 -0.97 -9.47
CA MET A 19 1.49 0.21 -8.66
C MET A 19 1.68 -0.14 -7.18
N ALA A 20 0.91 -1.08 -6.62
CA ALA A 20 1.10 -1.55 -5.24
C ALA A 20 2.47 -2.23 -5.05
N ILE A 21 2.95 -2.95 -6.07
CA ILE A 21 4.28 -3.58 -6.09
C ILE A 21 5.39 -2.53 -6.26
N CYS A 22 5.30 -1.70 -7.30
CA CYS A 22 6.43 -0.90 -7.77
C CYS A 22 6.58 0.44 -7.03
N VAL A 23 5.50 0.99 -6.46
CA VAL A 23 5.58 2.24 -5.71
C VAL A 23 6.23 1.98 -4.35
N ASP A 24 7.28 2.74 -4.05
CA ASP A 24 7.90 2.74 -2.73
C ASP A 24 6.86 3.12 -1.66
N PRO A 25 6.59 2.29 -0.63
CA PRO A 25 5.56 2.57 0.38
C PRO A 25 5.79 3.82 1.22
N GLY A 26 6.98 4.45 1.13
CA GLY A 26 7.33 5.67 1.81
C GLY A 26 8.42 5.44 2.84
N LEU A 27 9.50 6.21 2.70
CA LEU A 27 10.60 6.27 3.66
C LEU A 27 10.40 7.45 4.60
N PRO A 28 10.68 7.29 5.91
CA PRO A 28 10.76 8.43 6.80
C PRO A 28 11.77 9.47 6.29
N PRO A 29 11.52 10.77 6.52
CA PRO A 29 12.46 11.83 6.17
C PRO A 29 13.84 11.55 6.78
N ALA A 30 14.87 12.09 6.12
CA ALA A 30 16.20 12.09 6.69
C ALA A 30 16.19 12.83 8.04
N TYR A 31 17.17 12.55 8.89
CA TYR A 31 17.34 13.28 10.14
C TYR A 31 17.88 14.68 9.79
N ASP A 32 16.99 15.59 9.45
CA ASP A 32 17.23 17.02 9.24
C ASP A 32 16.24 17.82 10.10
N ASP A 33 16.48 19.13 10.21
CA ASP A 33 15.70 20.05 11.06
C ASP A 33 14.18 20.04 10.73
N GLY A 34 13.77 19.49 9.57
CA GLY A 34 12.36 19.33 9.18
C GLY A 34 11.66 18.12 9.80
N ALA A 35 12.41 17.10 10.24
CA ALA A 35 11.84 15.93 10.92
C ALA A 35 11.28 16.31 12.30
N ASP A 36 11.96 17.22 13.00
CA ASP A 36 11.52 17.74 14.30
C ASP A 36 10.24 18.56 14.16
N ALA A 37 10.10 19.38 13.12
CA ALA A 37 8.88 20.12 12.83
C ALA A 37 7.66 19.19 12.59
N ALA A 38 7.86 18.06 11.89
CA ALA A 38 6.80 17.08 11.66
C ALA A 38 6.42 16.30 12.94
N LEU A 39 7.36 16.17 13.89
CA LEU A 39 7.15 15.54 15.19
C LEU A 39 6.45 16.50 16.16
N GLU A 40 6.84 17.77 16.18
CA GLU A 40 6.23 18.81 17.02
C GLU A 40 4.78 19.11 16.59
N ALA A 41 4.51 19.11 15.28
CA ALA A 41 3.16 19.35 14.75
C ALA A 41 2.10 18.32 15.21
N ASP A 42 2.53 17.10 15.56
CA ASP A 42 1.62 16.02 16.01
C ASP A 42 1.53 15.90 17.54
N GLY A 43 2.28 16.72 18.30
CA GLY A 43 2.27 16.73 19.76
C GLY A 43 2.72 15.41 20.44
N ALA A 44 3.28 14.47 19.66
CA ALA A 44 3.68 13.15 20.12
C ALA A 44 5.20 13.07 20.33
N ALA A 45 5.62 12.47 21.45
CA ALA A 45 7.05 12.26 21.73
C ALA A 45 7.72 11.46 20.59
N PRO A 46 8.88 11.92 20.07
CA PRO A 46 9.59 11.23 19.00
C PRO A 46 9.96 9.81 19.39
N ARG A 47 9.47 8.82 18.62
CA ARG A 47 9.83 7.41 18.86
C ARG A 47 11.03 7.05 18.00
N GLN A 48 12.12 6.60 18.58
CA GLN A 48 13.29 6.16 17.80
C GLN A 48 13.16 4.71 17.31
N CYS A 49 13.74 4.41 16.14
CA CYS A 49 13.98 3.05 15.68
C CYS A 49 15.44 2.68 15.96
N HIS A 50 15.68 1.73 16.86
CA HIS A 50 17.03 1.25 17.18
C HIS A 50 17.71 0.52 16.02
N LYS A 51 16.96 -0.19 15.18
CA LYS A 51 17.51 -0.95 14.03
C LYS A 51 17.98 -0.05 12.89
N CYS A 52 17.32 1.08 12.70
CA CYS A 52 17.65 2.04 11.64
C CYS A 52 18.42 3.24 12.16
N SER A 53 18.59 3.39 13.48
CA SER A 53 19.17 4.55 14.17
C SER A 53 18.56 5.88 13.72
N ARG A 54 17.23 5.93 13.59
CA ARG A 54 16.48 7.11 13.10
C ARG A 54 15.24 7.38 13.95
N LEU A 55 14.82 8.64 14.03
CA LEU A 55 13.51 8.99 14.55
C LEU A 55 12.41 8.44 13.63
N LYS A 56 11.34 7.92 14.24
CA LYS A 56 10.13 7.49 13.54
C LYS A 56 9.12 8.62 13.66
N PRO A 57 8.72 9.22 12.52
CA PRO A 57 7.54 10.06 12.49
C PRO A 57 6.32 9.31 13.04
N PRO A 58 5.25 10.03 13.39
CA PRO A 58 3.99 9.43 13.78
C PRO A 58 3.55 8.35 12.78
N ARG A 59 3.05 7.23 13.31
CA ARG A 59 2.57 6.07 12.54
C ARG A 59 3.60 5.37 11.64
N ALA A 60 4.89 5.75 11.68
CA ALA A 60 5.93 4.98 11.00
C ALA A 60 6.34 3.76 11.82
N HIS A 61 6.56 2.62 11.15
CA HIS A 61 6.98 1.37 11.78
C HIS A 61 8.14 0.72 11.02
N HIS A 62 8.97 -0.04 11.73
CA HIS A 62 10.07 -0.80 11.12
C HIS A 62 9.56 -2.15 10.62
N CYS A 63 9.69 -2.38 9.32
CA CYS A 63 9.44 -3.69 8.73
C CYS A 63 10.69 -4.56 8.83
N SER A 64 10.60 -5.68 9.55
CA SER A 64 11.71 -6.64 9.69
C SER A 64 12.00 -7.42 8.40
N VAL A 65 11.06 -7.46 7.45
CA VAL A 65 11.24 -8.13 6.15
C VAL A 65 11.97 -7.18 5.19
N CYS A 66 11.44 -5.95 5.00
CA CYS A 66 12.06 -4.93 4.16
C CYS A 66 13.31 -4.26 4.78
N LYS A 67 13.63 -4.58 6.04
CA LYS A 67 14.78 -4.04 6.81
C LYS A 67 14.85 -2.50 6.86
N ARG A 68 13.69 -1.84 6.89
CA ARG A 68 13.59 -0.38 6.92
C ARG A 68 12.34 0.10 7.63
N CYS A 69 12.37 1.35 8.08
CA CYS A 69 11.16 2.04 8.51
C CYS A 69 10.32 2.44 7.31
N VAL A 70 8.99 2.30 7.44
CA VAL A 70 8.01 2.64 6.42
C VAL A 70 7.04 3.66 6.99
N LEU A 71 6.77 4.73 6.22
CA LEU A 71 5.81 5.77 6.59
C LEU A 71 4.38 5.24 6.61
N LYS A 72 3.63 5.57 7.66
CA LYS A 72 2.24 5.12 7.87
C LYS A 72 2.08 3.63 7.53
N MET A 73 3.03 2.83 7.98
CA MET A 73 3.10 1.41 7.64
C MET A 73 1.83 0.72 8.13
N ASP A 74 1.19 -0.01 7.20
CA ASP A 74 0.08 -0.89 7.53
C ASP A 74 0.63 -2.29 7.80
N HIS A 75 1.14 -2.98 6.76
CA HIS A 75 1.77 -4.29 6.88
C HIS A 75 2.80 -4.56 5.78
N HIS A 76 3.56 -5.65 5.93
CA HIS A 76 4.30 -6.24 4.82
C HIS A 76 3.41 -7.29 4.16
N CYS A 77 3.16 -7.15 2.85
CA CYS A 77 2.27 -8.02 2.13
C CYS A 77 3.09 -8.96 1.22
N PRO A 78 3.11 -10.28 1.50
CA PRO A 78 3.84 -11.24 0.67
C PRO A 78 3.34 -11.29 -0.77
N TRP A 79 2.06 -11.01 -1.00
CA TRP A 79 1.40 -11.11 -2.32
C TRP A 79 1.81 -10.03 -3.32
N ILE A 80 2.33 -8.90 -2.83
CA ILE A 80 2.93 -7.84 -3.66
C ILE A 80 4.44 -7.74 -3.44
N ASN A 81 5.02 -8.60 -2.59
CA ASN A 81 6.42 -8.56 -2.18
C ASN A 81 6.90 -7.15 -1.78
N ASN A 82 6.04 -6.38 -1.13
CA ASN A 82 6.30 -5.00 -0.73
C ASN A 82 5.52 -4.67 0.54
N CYS A 83 5.96 -3.65 1.27
CA CYS A 83 5.15 -3.07 2.32
C CYS A 83 3.98 -2.28 1.74
N VAL A 84 2.86 -2.28 2.45
CA VAL A 84 1.77 -1.33 2.26
C VAL A 84 2.02 -0.19 3.24
N GLY A 85 2.24 1.01 2.72
CA GLY A 85 2.54 2.22 3.49
C GLY A 85 1.94 3.45 2.82
N PHE A 86 2.33 4.63 3.31
CA PHE A 86 1.71 5.90 2.94
C PHE A 86 1.52 6.12 1.43
N HIS A 87 2.56 5.91 0.62
CA HIS A 87 2.50 6.23 -0.81
C HIS A 87 1.76 5.21 -1.66
N ASN A 88 1.73 3.93 -1.27
CA ASN A 88 1.11 2.87 -2.06
C ASN A 88 -0.21 2.34 -1.48
N TYR A 89 -0.65 2.84 -0.31
CA TYR A 89 -1.89 2.43 0.34
C TYR A 89 -3.11 2.53 -0.60
N ARG A 90 -3.24 3.64 -1.33
CA ARG A 90 -4.34 3.84 -2.30
C ARG A 90 -4.35 2.75 -3.38
N TYR A 91 -3.20 2.46 -3.97
CA TYR A 91 -3.09 1.44 -5.02
C TYR A 91 -3.44 0.05 -4.48
N PHE A 92 -2.98 -0.28 -3.26
CA PHE A 92 -3.33 -1.55 -2.62
C PHE A 92 -4.85 -1.68 -2.37
N CYS A 93 -5.50 -0.63 -1.86
CA CYS A 93 -6.96 -0.63 -1.67
C CYS A 93 -7.73 -0.78 -2.99
N LEU A 94 -7.31 -0.04 -4.03
CA LEU A 94 -7.93 -0.14 -5.34
C LEU A 94 -7.68 -1.51 -5.98
N PHE A 95 -6.50 -2.10 -5.82
CA PHE A 95 -6.21 -3.47 -6.25
C PHE A 95 -7.21 -4.47 -5.65
N LEU A 96 -7.44 -4.43 -4.33
CA LEU A 96 -8.39 -5.34 -3.68
C LEU A 96 -9.84 -5.12 -4.17
N LEU A 97 -10.23 -3.85 -4.37
CA LEU A 97 -11.55 -3.50 -4.90
C LEU A 97 -11.76 -4.06 -6.31
N TYR A 98 -10.81 -3.82 -7.22
CA TYR A 98 -10.90 -4.30 -8.60
C TYR A 98 -10.77 -5.83 -8.68
N LEU A 99 -10.00 -6.45 -7.79
CA LEU A 99 -9.93 -7.91 -7.69
C LEU A 99 -11.31 -8.50 -7.35
N ALA A 100 -11.95 -7.98 -6.29
CA ALA A 100 -13.29 -8.41 -5.90
C ALA A 100 -14.33 -8.15 -7.01
N ALA A 101 -14.27 -6.98 -7.65
CA ALA A 101 -15.16 -6.65 -8.77
C ALA A 101 -14.96 -7.57 -9.99
N CYS A 102 -13.71 -7.91 -10.33
CA CYS A 102 -13.41 -8.89 -11.39
C CYS A 102 -13.99 -10.27 -11.05
N CYS A 103 -13.79 -10.76 -9.83
CA CYS A 103 -14.35 -12.04 -9.39
C CYS A 103 -15.88 -12.05 -9.49
N LEU A 104 -16.54 -11.00 -9.00
CA LEU A 104 -18.00 -10.86 -9.09
C LEU A 104 -18.48 -10.78 -10.53
N PHE A 105 -17.80 -10.01 -11.38
CA PHE A 105 -18.12 -9.90 -12.81
C PHE A 105 -18.05 -11.25 -13.51
N VAL A 106 -17.03 -12.07 -13.24
CA VAL A 106 -16.90 -13.42 -13.81
C VAL A 106 -18.05 -14.32 -13.34
N VAL A 107 -18.36 -14.33 -12.04
CA VAL A 107 -19.46 -15.15 -11.50
C VAL A 107 -20.80 -14.78 -12.17
N ILE A 108 -21.09 -13.48 -12.32
CA ILE A 108 -22.33 -13.01 -12.96
C ILE A 108 -22.34 -13.32 -14.46
N ALA A 109 -21.23 -13.05 -15.17
CA ALA A 109 -21.13 -13.23 -16.61
C ALA A 109 -21.27 -14.71 -17.02
N PHE A 110 -20.78 -15.63 -16.20
CA PHE A 110 -20.81 -17.07 -16.46
C PHE A 110 -21.82 -17.82 -15.59
N TRP A 111 -22.73 -17.13 -14.90
CA TRP A 111 -23.70 -17.77 -13.99
C TRP A 111 -24.49 -18.92 -14.63
N ARG A 112 -24.88 -18.78 -15.90
CA ARG A 112 -25.60 -19.79 -16.69
C ARG A 112 -24.71 -20.90 -17.29
N ALA A 113 -23.39 -20.80 -17.14
CA ALA A 113 -22.48 -21.88 -17.50
C ALA A 113 -22.18 -22.78 -16.29
N PHE A 114 -22.50 -22.33 -15.08
CA PHE A 114 -22.36 -23.08 -13.84
C PHE A 114 -23.68 -23.75 -13.37
N TRP A 115 -24.76 -23.58 -14.14
CA TRP A 115 -26.09 -24.18 -13.95
C TRP A 115 -26.69 -24.53 -15.32
#